data_AF-N6Y6Z6-F1
#
_entry.id   AF-N6Y6Z6-F1
#
_cell.length_a   1.000
_cell.length_b   1.000
_cell.length_c   1.000
_cell.angle_alpha   90.00
_cell.angle_beta   90.00
_cell.angle_gamma   90.00
#
_symmetry.space_group_name_H-M   'P 1'
#
loop_
_entity.id
_entity.type
_entity.pdbx_description
1 polymer ?
#
loop_
_entity_poly.entity_id
_entity_poly.type
_entity_poly.pdbx_seq_one_letter_code
_entity_poly.pdbx_strand_id
1 'polypeptide(L)'
;MPSSSPATPAGLPGDIARRRAKLGLLVLAIALPLSWWLFSRLEPIWDRIMPLEGLPFMGAATLLGAALAIAPLAAGIGFLLAVWFGVDSVYLPRRAAHGPLLDRLIVALAMVVWFSPTLFAIAAAGRGLYEGRIHFVRPPRDYLLATDPIAFWQGVGFWLIMAGLFGFLAWRYWRPRLFPGSAAQD
;
A
#
# COMPACT_ATOMS: atom_id res chain seq x y z
N MET A 1 15.22 -31.92 42.20
CA MET A 1 14.73 -30.56 41.90
C MET A 1 14.95 -30.28 40.42
N PRO A 2 13.92 -30.22 39.57
CA PRO A 2 14.10 -29.75 38.21
C PRO A 2 14.09 -28.22 38.21
N SER A 3 15.20 -27.63 37.76
CA SER A 3 15.33 -26.22 37.45
C SER A 3 14.43 -25.88 36.25
N SER A 4 13.36 -25.11 36.49
CA SER A 4 12.58 -24.50 35.42
C SER A 4 13.45 -23.46 34.69
N SER A 5 13.72 -23.69 33.41
CA SER A 5 14.25 -22.66 32.52
C SER A 5 13.36 -21.41 32.60
N PRO A 6 13.94 -20.19 32.67
CA PRO A 6 13.14 -18.98 32.69
C PRO A 6 12.34 -18.92 31.39
N ALA A 7 11.02 -19.00 31.50
CA ALA A 7 10.12 -18.79 30.37
C ALA A 7 10.42 -17.40 29.79
N THR A 8 10.85 -17.35 28.53
CA THR A 8 11.04 -16.09 27.80
C THR A 8 9.76 -15.28 27.96
N PRO A 9 9.78 -14.10 28.61
CA PRO A 9 8.55 -13.39 28.90
C PRO A 9 7.87 -13.04 27.57
N ALA A 10 6.63 -13.50 27.39
CA ALA A 10 5.85 -13.30 26.18
C ALA A 10 5.96 -11.84 25.72
N GLY A 11 6.41 -11.62 24.48
CA GLY A 11 6.63 -10.27 23.95
C GLY A 11 5.32 -9.48 23.98
N LEU A 12 5.38 -8.21 24.38
CA LEU A 12 4.19 -7.35 24.37
C LEU A 12 3.66 -7.22 22.93
N PRO A 13 2.35 -7.02 22.74
CA PRO A 13 1.73 -7.02 21.42
C PRO A 13 2.33 -5.97 20.46
N GLY A 14 2.73 -4.80 20.97
CA GLY A 14 3.42 -3.77 20.18
C GLY A 14 4.81 -4.20 19.71
N ASP A 15 5.55 -4.98 20.51
CA ASP A 15 6.86 -5.53 20.11
C ASP A 15 6.71 -6.58 18.99
N ILE A 16 5.63 -7.38 19.05
CA ILE A 16 5.29 -8.34 18.00
C ILE A 16 4.91 -7.62 16.71
N ALA A 17 4.03 -6.61 16.79
CA ALA A 17 3.65 -5.79 15.66
C ALA A 17 4.90 -5.13 15.03
N ARG A 18 5.81 -4.60 15.85
CA ARG A 18 7.05 -3.99 15.35
C ARG A 18 7.93 -4.97 14.58
N ARG A 19 8.05 -6.21 15.04
CA ARG A 19 8.78 -7.26 14.32
C ARG A 19 8.13 -7.59 12.99
N ARG A 20 6.80 -7.74 12.96
CA ARG A 20 6.04 -7.98 11.72
C ARG A 20 6.17 -6.82 10.74
N ALA A 21 6.14 -5.58 11.22
CA ALA A 21 6.35 -4.39 10.41
C ALA A 21 7.74 -4.40 9.75
N LYS A 22 8.79 -4.73 10.51
CA LYS A 22 10.16 -4.87 9.98
C LYS A 22 10.25 -5.98 8.94
N LEU A 23 9.63 -7.13 9.18
CA LEU A 23 9.60 -8.22 8.19
C LEU A 23 8.88 -7.80 6.91
N GLY A 24 7.72 -7.13 7.01
CA GLY A 24 7.01 -6.58 5.86
C GLY A 24 7.87 -5.58 5.09
N LEU A 25 8.59 -4.71 5.80
CA LEU A 25 9.51 -3.74 5.20
C LEU A 25 10.68 -4.42 4.49
N LEU A 26 11.24 -5.48 5.06
CA LEU A 26 12.29 -6.28 4.40
C LEU A 26 11.77 -6.96 3.14
N VAL A 27 10.58 -7.56 3.20
CA VAL A 27 9.93 -8.15 2.02
C VAL A 27 9.75 -7.09 0.94
N LEU A 28 9.23 -5.92 1.28
CA LEU A 28 9.10 -4.79 0.34
C LEU A 28 10.46 -4.39 -0.24
N ALA A 29 11.47 -4.20 0.62
CA ALA A 29 12.80 -3.71 0.24
C ALA A 29 13.52 -4.66 -0.71
N ILE A 30 13.22 -5.97 -0.67
CA ILE A 30 13.78 -6.97 -1.57
C ILE A 30 12.90 -7.15 -2.82
N ALA A 31 11.60 -7.32 -2.63
CA ALA A 31 10.67 -7.67 -3.70
C ALA A 31 10.45 -6.53 -4.69
N LEU A 32 10.47 -5.26 -4.23
CA LEU A 32 10.28 -4.11 -5.11
C LEU A 32 11.44 -3.93 -6.11
N PRO A 33 12.72 -3.86 -5.69
CA PRO A 33 13.84 -3.82 -6.63
C PRO A 33 13.91 -5.05 -7.53
N LEU A 34 13.60 -6.24 -6.99
CA LEU A 34 13.56 -7.47 -7.78
C LEU A 34 12.47 -7.41 -8.86
N SER A 35 11.28 -6.93 -8.52
CA SER A 35 10.20 -6.73 -9.48
C SER A 35 10.63 -5.74 -10.56
N TRP A 36 11.16 -4.58 -10.18
CA TRP A 36 11.68 -3.60 -11.14
C TRP A 36 12.74 -4.20 -12.07
N TRP A 37 13.70 -4.93 -11.52
CA TRP A 37 14.75 -5.58 -12.30
C TRP A 37 14.19 -6.63 -13.27
N LEU A 38 13.27 -7.48 -12.83
CA LEU A 38 12.62 -8.50 -13.66
C LEU A 38 11.87 -7.86 -14.84
N PHE A 39 11.08 -6.81 -14.60
CA PHE A 39 10.34 -6.13 -15.65
C PHE A 39 11.27 -5.37 -16.61
N SER A 40 12.32 -4.72 -16.11
CA SER A 40 13.28 -3.98 -16.95
C SER A 40 14.21 -4.87 -17.77
N ARG A 41 14.38 -6.15 -17.38
CA ARG A 41 15.18 -7.14 -18.11
C ARG A 41 14.34 -8.20 -18.80
N LEU A 42 13.03 -7.99 -18.90
CA LEU A 42 12.11 -9.00 -19.42
C LEU A 42 12.49 -9.48 -20.82
N GLU A 43 12.71 -8.56 -21.75
CA GLU A 43 13.09 -8.86 -23.14
C GLU A 43 14.43 -9.62 -23.22
N PRO A 44 15.54 -9.14 -22.63
CA PRO A 44 16.79 -9.91 -22.58
C PRO A 44 16.70 -11.29 -21.93
N ILE A 45 15.83 -11.47 -20.93
CA ILE A 45 15.60 -12.77 -20.29
C ILE A 45 14.80 -13.66 -21.25
N TRP A 46 13.76 -13.12 -21.87
CA TRP A 46 12.91 -13.85 -22.81
C TRP A 46 13.70 -14.34 -24.03
N ASP A 47 14.59 -13.52 -24.58
CA ASP A 47 15.46 -13.90 -25.71
C ASP A 47 16.35 -15.11 -25.41
N ARG A 48 16.66 -15.36 -24.15
CA ARG A 48 17.42 -16.56 -23.72
C ARG A 48 16.54 -17.78 -23.49
N ILE A 49 15.26 -17.57 -23.17
CA ILE A 49 14.29 -18.64 -22.93
C ILE A 49 13.70 -19.14 -24.24
N MET A 50 13.38 -18.22 -25.16
CA MET A 50 12.76 -18.50 -26.45
C MET A 50 13.46 -19.59 -27.30
N PRO A 51 14.80 -19.67 -27.38
CA PRO A 51 15.48 -20.72 -28.14
C PRO A 51 15.52 -22.08 -27.43
N LEU A 52 15.09 -22.18 -26.17
CA LEU A 52 14.97 -23.47 -25.50
C LEU A 52 13.82 -24.27 -26.14
N GLU A 53 13.94 -25.59 -26.16
CA GLU A 53 12.89 -26.48 -26.67
C GLU A 53 12.35 -27.40 -25.57
N GLY A 54 11.09 -27.81 -25.69
CA GLY A 54 10.48 -28.82 -24.83
C GLY A 54 10.45 -28.48 -23.33
N LEU A 55 10.89 -29.41 -22.48
CA LEU A 55 10.82 -29.28 -21.02
C LEU A 55 11.61 -28.07 -20.46
N PRO A 56 12.87 -27.81 -20.88
CA PRO A 56 13.61 -26.60 -20.49
C PRO A 56 12.86 -25.29 -20.76
N PHE A 57 12.23 -25.17 -21.94
CA PHE A 57 11.41 -24.00 -22.29
C PHE A 57 10.22 -23.84 -21.34
N MET A 58 9.43 -24.92 -21.17
CA MET A 58 8.27 -24.90 -20.30
C MET A 58 8.64 -24.51 -18.86
N GLY A 59 9.71 -25.09 -18.32
CA GLY A 59 10.20 -24.77 -16.98
C GLY A 59 10.64 -23.32 -16.84
N ALA A 60 11.46 -22.83 -17.76
CA ALA A 60 11.98 -21.46 -17.71
C ALA A 60 10.89 -20.40 -17.91
N ALA A 61 9.97 -20.60 -18.86
CA ALA A 61 8.83 -19.71 -19.09
C ALA A 61 7.89 -19.69 -17.87
N THR A 62 7.63 -20.85 -17.25
CA THR A 62 6.78 -20.95 -16.04
C THR A 62 7.43 -20.24 -14.86
N LEU A 63 8.73 -20.45 -14.63
CA LEU A 63 9.46 -19.78 -13.56
C LEU A 63 9.50 -18.26 -13.76
N LEU A 64 9.71 -17.79 -14.99
CA LEU A 64 9.66 -16.37 -15.31
C LEU A 64 8.27 -15.79 -15.03
N GLY A 65 7.21 -16.45 -15.51
CA GLY A 65 5.83 -16.03 -15.24
C GLY A 65 5.49 -15.99 -13.75
N ALA A 66 5.91 -17.02 -13.00
CA ALA A 66 5.74 -17.07 -11.55
C ALA A 66 6.50 -15.94 -10.85
N ALA A 67 7.75 -15.66 -11.25
CA ALA A 67 8.54 -14.57 -10.69
C ALA A 67 7.89 -13.20 -10.95
N LEU A 68 7.41 -12.98 -12.18
CA LEU A 68 6.73 -11.73 -12.57
C LEU A 68 5.39 -11.53 -11.84
N ALA A 69 4.70 -12.61 -11.47
CA ALA A 69 3.47 -12.53 -10.68
C ALA A 69 3.74 -12.33 -9.18
N ILE A 70 4.66 -13.11 -8.61
CA ILE A 70 4.90 -13.16 -7.16
C ILE A 70 5.68 -11.93 -6.68
N ALA A 71 6.69 -11.47 -7.40
CA ALA A 71 7.53 -10.35 -6.95
C ALA A 71 6.73 -9.06 -6.69
N PRO A 72 5.91 -8.53 -7.61
CA PRO A 72 5.12 -7.33 -7.35
C PRO A 72 4.05 -7.56 -6.27
N LEU A 73 3.45 -8.75 -6.23
CA LEU A 73 2.47 -9.10 -5.19
C LEU A 73 3.11 -9.12 -3.79
N ALA A 74 4.28 -9.74 -3.66
CA ALA A 74 5.05 -9.78 -2.42
C ALA A 74 5.46 -8.36 -1.99
N ALA A 75 5.87 -7.50 -2.92
CA ALA A 75 6.16 -6.10 -2.64
C ALA A 75 4.91 -5.37 -2.09
N GLY A 76 3.76 -5.53 -2.76
CA GLY A 76 2.49 -4.92 -2.32
C GLY A 76 2.05 -5.39 -0.93
N ILE A 77 2.09 -6.70 -0.67
CA ILE A 77 1.75 -7.27 0.64
C ILE A 77 2.76 -6.80 1.70
N GLY A 78 4.05 -6.83 1.40
CA GLY A 78 5.10 -6.36 2.29
C GLY A 78 4.90 -4.92 2.70
N PHE A 79 4.58 -4.04 1.75
CA PHE A 79 4.21 -2.64 2.01
C PHE A 79 3.01 -2.51 2.93
N LEU A 80 1.90 -3.17 2.61
CA LEU A 80 0.67 -3.09 3.41
C LEU A 80 0.91 -3.56 4.86
N LEU A 81 1.60 -4.69 5.04
CA LEU A 81 1.93 -5.22 6.36
C LEU A 81 2.91 -4.31 7.11
N ALA A 82 3.89 -3.71 6.42
CA ALA A 82 4.84 -2.78 7.01
C ALA A 82 4.13 -1.55 7.58
N VAL A 83 3.22 -0.94 6.81
CA VAL A 83 2.49 0.24 7.27
C VAL A 83 1.48 -0.14 8.36
N TRP A 84 0.68 -1.20 8.16
CA TRP A 84 -0.33 -1.63 9.11
C TRP A 84 0.26 -1.96 10.48
N PHE A 85 1.20 -2.91 10.52
CA PHE A 85 1.83 -3.29 11.79
C PHE A 85 2.77 -2.21 12.32
N GLY A 86 3.26 -1.32 11.46
CA GLY A 86 4.02 -0.13 11.86
C GLY A 86 3.18 0.75 12.77
N VAL A 87 1.98 1.13 12.33
CA VAL A 87 1.02 1.92 13.12
C VAL A 87 0.61 1.19 14.39
N ASP A 88 0.21 -0.08 14.29
CA ASP A 88 -0.22 -0.85 15.46
C ASP A 88 0.90 -0.94 16.51
N SER A 89 2.17 -1.02 16.10
CA SER A 89 3.31 -1.03 17.03
C SER A 89 3.49 0.27 17.85
N VAL A 90 2.90 1.38 17.39
CA VAL A 90 2.95 2.67 18.10
C VAL A 90 1.86 2.75 19.16
N TYR A 91 0.66 2.25 18.83
CA TYR A 91 -0.52 2.38 19.70
C TYR A 91 -0.72 1.18 20.65
N LEU A 92 -0.03 0.05 20.43
CA LEU A 92 -0.10 -1.11 21.32
C LEU A 92 0.96 -1.05 22.44
N PRO A 93 0.69 -1.70 23.60
CA PRO A 93 1.66 -1.83 24.68
C PRO A 93 2.98 -2.45 24.20
N ARG A 94 4.12 -1.86 24.62
CA ARG A 94 5.48 -2.25 24.18
C ARG A 94 6.52 -1.96 25.27
N ARG A 95 7.63 -2.71 25.27
CA ARG A 95 8.63 -2.64 26.35
C ARG A 95 9.59 -1.46 26.22
N ALA A 96 9.94 -1.10 24.99
CA ALA A 96 10.85 0.00 24.70
C ALA A 96 10.20 0.96 23.70
N ALA A 97 9.92 2.19 24.13
CA ALA A 97 9.56 3.27 23.23
C ALA A 97 10.80 3.57 22.36
N HIS A 98 10.82 3.05 21.13
CA HIS A 98 11.89 3.30 20.17
C HIS A 98 11.80 4.75 19.67
N GLY A 99 12.21 5.71 20.49
CA GLY A 99 12.37 7.13 20.15
C GLY A 99 11.10 7.86 19.65
N PRO A 100 10.64 8.96 20.28
CA PRO A 100 9.41 9.65 19.87
C PRO A 100 9.42 10.16 18.41
N LEU A 101 10.61 10.39 17.83
CA LEU A 101 10.75 10.81 16.44
C LEU A 101 10.35 9.72 15.43
N LEU A 102 10.77 8.48 15.68
CA LEU A 102 10.50 7.38 14.76
C LEU A 102 9.00 7.06 14.75
N ASP A 103 8.37 7.04 15.92
CA ASP A 103 6.92 6.83 16.01
C ASP A 103 6.13 7.93 15.28
N ARG A 104 6.54 9.20 15.40
CA ARG A 104 5.95 10.31 14.64
C ARG A 104 6.11 10.11 13.14
N LEU A 105 7.28 9.65 12.69
CA LEU A 105 7.53 9.36 11.28
C LEU A 105 6.65 8.22 10.77
N ILE A 106 6.51 7.13 11.53
CA ILE A 106 5.62 6.02 11.18
C ILE A 106 4.19 6.52 11.02
N VAL A 107 3.69 7.27 12.00
CA VAL A 107 2.32 7.79 11.99
C VAL A 107 2.12 8.76 10.82
N ALA A 108 3.04 9.71 10.61
CA ALA A 108 2.95 10.66 9.51
C ALA A 108 2.94 9.96 8.14
N LEU A 109 3.85 9.01 7.92
CA LEU A 109 3.92 8.27 6.67
C LEU A 109 2.65 7.43 6.46
N ALA A 110 2.17 6.75 7.50
CA ALA A 110 0.95 5.96 7.41
C ALA A 110 -0.29 6.81 7.14
N MET A 111 -0.37 8.03 7.72
CA MET A 111 -1.44 8.98 7.40
C MET A 111 -1.40 9.35 5.91
N VAL A 112 -0.23 9.68 5.38
CA VAL A 112 -0.08 9.96 3.94
C VAL A 112 -0.56 8.78 3.10
N VAL A 113 -0.18 7.55 3.46
CA VAL A 113 -0.59 6.34 2.73
C VAL A 113 -2.11 6.14 2.78
N TRP A 114 -2.73 6.26 3.97
CA TRP A 114 -4.18 6.06 4.14
C TRP A 114 -5.02 7.13 3.44
N PHE A 115 -4.56 8.38 3.44
CA PHE A 115 -5.25 9.49 2.77
C PHE A 115 -4.87 9.64 1.28
N SER A 116 -3.89 8.87 0.78
CA SER A 116 -3.47 8.94 -0.62
C SER A 116 -4.62 8.75 -1.63
N PRO A 117 -5.61 7.85 -1.44
CA PRO A 117 -6.71 7.72 -2.39
C PRO A 117 -7.63 8.95 -2.39
N THR A 118 -7.83 9.57 -1.22
CA THR A 118 -8.57 10.83 -1.08
C THR A 118 -7.86 11.96 -1.82
N LEU A 119 -6.55 12.11 -1.59
CA LEU A 119 -5.74 13.14 -2.23
C LEU A 119 -5.70 12.95 -3.74
N PHE A 120 -5.57 11.71 -4.21
CA PHE A 120 -5.64 11.39 -5.64
C PHE A 120 -6.98 11.78 -6.26
N ALA A 121 -8.09 11.45 -5.60
CA ALA A 121 -9.43 11.78 -6.09
C ALA A 121 -9.67 13.30 -6.15
N ILE A 122 -9.22 14.04 -5.13
CA ILE A 122 -9.26 15.52 -5.13
C ILE A 122 -8.39 16.07 -6.27
N ALA A 123 -7.18 15.55 -6.44
CA ALA A 123 -6.28 15.98 -7.50
C ALA A 123 -6.83 15.68 -8.90
N ALA A 124 -7.49 14.53 -9.09
CA ALA A 124 -8.14 14.17 -10.35
C ALA A 124 -9.29 15.14 -10.68
N ALA A 125 -10.14 15.47 -9.70
CA ALA A 125 -11.20 16.46 -9.86
C ALA A 125 -10.64 17.86 -10.18
N GLY A 126 -9.65 18.32 -9.40
CA GLY A 126 -9.02 19.63 -9.57
C GLY A 126 -8.30 19.76 -10.92
N ARG A 127 -7.59 18.70 -11.34
CA ARG A 127 -6.97 18.63 -12.66
C ARG A 127 -8.01 18.71 -13.77
N GLY A 128 -9.13 18.01 -13.62
CA GLY A 128 -10.20 18.06 -14.61
C GLY A 128 -10.86 19.43 -14.75
N LEU A 129 -11.03 20.15 -13.63
CA LEU A 129 -11.50 21.53 -13.64
C LEU A 129 -10.50 22.47 -14.32
N TYR A 130 -9.20 22.30 -14.05
CA TYR A 130 -8.15 23.10 -14.65
C TYR A 130 -8.00 22.86 -16.17
N GLU A 131 -8.04 21.60 -16.61
CA GLU A 131 -7.92 21.23 -18.02
C GLU A 131 -9.23 21.40 -18.80
N GLY A 132 -10.38 21.57 -18.12
CA GLY A 132 -11.70 21.53 -18.75
C GLY A 132 -12.05 20.15 -19.34
N ARG A 133 -11.36 19.09 -18.90
CA ARG A 133 -11.49 17.72 -19.40
C ARG A 133 -11.37 16.70 -18.26
N ILE A 134 -12.30 15.75 -18.21
CA ILE A 134 -12.19 14.55 -17.36
C ILE A 134 -11.92 13.34 -18.25
N HIS A 135 -10.79 12.67 -17.99
CA HIS A 135 -10.42 11.42 -18.65
C HIS A 135 -10.73 10.21 -17.77
N PHE A 136 -11.45 9.23 -18.31
CA PHE A 136 -11.57 7.90 -17.73
C PHE A 136 -10.74 6.91 -18.54
N VAL A 137 -9.89 6.14 -17.85
CA VAL A 137 -8.98 5.19 -18.50
C VAL A 137 -9.73 3.98 -19.08
N ARG A 138 -10.84 3.56 -18.45
CA ARG A 138 -11.62 2.37 -18.86
C ARG A 138 -13.13 2.53 -18.60
N PRO A 139 -13.98 2.47 -19.64
CA PRO A 139 -13.61 2.57 -21.07
C PRO A 139 -12.93 3.94 -21.33
N PRO A 140 -11.93 4.00 -22.25
CA PRO A 140 -11.22 5.24 -22.55
C PRO A 140 -12.19 6.28 -23.09
N ARG A 141 -12.48 7.31 -22.31
CA ARG A 141 -13.40 8.41 -22.68
C ARG A 141 -12.95 9.73 -22.08
N ASP A 142 -13.03 10.76 -22.90
CA ASP A 142 -12.81 12.14 -22.51
C ASP A 142 -14.15 12.88 -22.50
N TYR A 143 -14.50 13.45 -21.34
CA TYR A 143 -15.63 14.36 -21.21
C TYR A 143 -15.11 15.78 -21.11
N LEU A 144 -15.47 16.62 -22.08
CA LEU A 144 -15.03 18.00 -22.17
C LEU A 144 -16.12 18.93 -21.66
N LEU A 145 -15.76 19.93 -20.87
CA LEU A 145 -16.70 20.94 -20.38
C LEU A 145 -17.37 21.70 -21.54
N ALA A 146 -16.62 21.92 -22.63
CA ALA A 146 -17.09 22.70 -23.78
C ALA A 146 -18.15 21.98 -24.63
N THR A 147 -18.08 20.65 -24.74
CA THR A 147 -18.93 19.89 -25.69
C THR A 147 -19.88 18.93 -25.00
N ASP A 148 -19.56 18.46 -23.79
CA ASP A 148 -20.39 17.55 -23.00
C ASP A 148 -20.37 17.94 -21.52
N PRO A 149 -20.98 19.10 -21.17
CA PRO A 149 -20.90 19.66 -19.83
C PRO A 149 -21.56 18.76 -18.78
N ILE A 150 -22.61 18.02 -19.14
CA ILE A 150 -23.32 17.14 -18.20
C ILE A 150 -22.41 15.99 -17.78
N ALA A 151 -21.83 15.27 -18.74
CA ALA A 151 -20.95 14.15 -18.44
C ALA A 151 -19.65 14.63 -17.75
N PHE A 152 -19.14 15.81 -18.11
CA PHE A 152 -18.02 16.44 -17.41
C PHE A 152 -18.32 16.63 -15.92
N TRP A 153 -19.44 17.28 -15.57
CA TRP A 153 -19.81 17.52 -14.18
C TRP A 153 -20.14 16.24 -13.42
N GLN A 154 -20.72 15.23 -14.07
CA GLN A 154 -20.88 13.90 -13.48
C GLN A 154 -19.52 13.25 -13.16
N GLY A 155 -18.54 13.39 -14.04
CA GLY A 155 -17.17 12.91 -13.82
C GLY A 155 -16.48 13.61 -12.65
N VAL A 156 -16.58 14.95 -12.56
CA VAL A 156 -16.09 15.72 -11.40
C VAL A 156 -16.79 15.27 -10.12
N GLY A 157 -18.12 15.16 -10.16
CA GLY A 157 -18.93 14.70 -9.03
C GLY A 157 -18.54 13.31 -8.55
N PHE A 158 -18.29 12.37 -9.46
CA PHE A 158 -17.79 11.04 -9.14
C PHE A 158 -16.49 11.10 -8.34
N TRP A 159 -15.49 11.86 -8.81
CA TRP A 159 -14.22 11.98 -8.10
C TRP A 159 -14.36 12.61 -6.72
N LEU A 160 -15.25 13.61 -6.57
CA LEU A 160 -15.53 14.22 -5.26
C LEU A 160 -16.24 13.26 -4.30
N ILE A 161 -17.18 12.45 -4.80
CA ILE A 161 -17.84 11.39 -4.01
C ILE A 161 -16.80 10.37 -3.56
N MET A 162 -15.92 9.91 -4.46
CA MET A 162 -14.84 8.98 -4.14
C MET A 162 -13.86 9.58 -3.12
N ALA A 163 -13.52 10.86 -3.25
CA ALA A 163 -12.71 11.57 -2.26
C ALA A 163 -13.36 11.57 -0.88
N GLY A 164 -14.65 11.89 -0.80
CA GLY A 164 -15.43 11.86 0.44
C GLY A 164 -15.45 10.46 1.06
N LEU A 165 -15.72 9.43 0.26
CA LEU A 165 -15.74 8.03 0.70
C LEU A 165 -14.39 7.59 1.26
N PHE A 166 -13.30 7.78 0.51
CA PHE A 166 -11.97 7.39 0.95
C PHE A 166 -11.52 8.19 2.17
N GLY A 167 -11.82 9.49 2.21
CA GLY A 167 -11.50 10.36 3.33
C GLY A 167 -12.22 9.92 4.59
N PHE A 168 -13.50 9.57 4.48
CA PHE A 168 -14.30 9.03 5.58
C PHE A 168 -13.74 7.70 6.11
N LEU A 169 -13.38 6.76 5.23
CA LEU A 169 -12.83 5.47 5.63
C LEU A 169 -11.46 5.61 6.31
N ALA A 170 -10.58 6.44 5.73
CA ALA A 170 -9.29 6.77 6.34
C ALA A 170 -9.49 7.43 7.71
N TRP A 171 -10.41 8.40 7.82
CA TRP A 171 -10.74 9.05 9.08
C TRP A 171 -11.30 8.07 10.12
N ARG A 172 -12.19 7.16 9.74
CA ARG A 172 -12.74 6.12 10.63
C ARG A 172 -11.63 5.25 11.23
N TYR A 173 -10.57 4.97 10.47
CA TYR A 173 -9.40 4.26 10.97
C TYR A 173 -8.57 5.11 11.95
N TRP A 174 -8.36 6.40 11.66
CA TRP A 174 -7.48 7.27 12.43
C TRP A 174 -8.14 7.90 13.68
N ARG A 175 -9.43 8.22 13.64
CA ARG A 175 -10.18 8.90 14.72
C ARG A 175 -9.93 8.28 16.11
N PRO A 176 -10.13 6.96 16.34
CA PRO A 176 -9.95 6.39 17.68
C PRO A 176 -8.48 6.35 18.13
N ARG A 177 -7.52 6.39 17.20
CA ARG A 177 -6.08 6.37 17.50
C ARG A 177 -5.56 7.76 17.88
N LEU A 178 -6.08 8.80 17.23
CA LEU A 178 -5.70 10.19 17.49
C LEU A 178 -6.46 10.79 18.66
N PHE A 179 -7.72 10.39 18.86
CA PHE A 179 -8.62 10.94 19.88
C PHE A 179 -9.30 9.82 20.69
N PRO A 180 -8.56 9.07 21.52
CA PRO A 180 -9.09 7.94 22.27
C PRO A 180 -10.19 8.32 23.28
N GLY A 181 -10.23 9.58 23.73
CA GLY A 181 -11.24 10.08 24.68
C GLY A 181 -12.59 10.45 24.05
N SER A 182 -12.67 10.63 22.73
CA SER A 182 -13.90 11.06 22.05
C SER A 182 -14.85 9.92 21.70
N ALA A 183 -14.42 8.67 21.84
CA ALA A 183 -15.23 7.48 21.57
C ALA A 183 -16.09 7.03 22.77
N ALA A 184 -15.89 7.64 23.95
CA ALA A 184 -16.64 7.35 25.17
C ALA A 184 -17.84 8.31 25.39
N GLN A 185 -18.12 9.20 24.44
CA GLN A 185 -19.17 10.23 24.53
C GLN A 185 -20.21 10.15 23.40
N ASP A 186 -20.07 9.20 22.47
CA ASP A 186 -21.09 8.83 21.48
C ASP A 186 -21.82 7.58 21.97
#